data_AF-A0A9D7TSL7-F1
#
_entry.id   AF-A0A9D7TSL7-F1
#
_cell.length_a   1.000
_cell.length_b   1.000
_cell.length_c   1.000
_cell.angle_alpha   90.00
_cell.angle_beta   90.00
_cell.angle_gamma   90.00
#
_symmetry.space_group_name_H-M   'P 1'
#
loop_
_entity.id
_entity.type
_entity.pdbx_description
1 polymer ?
#
loop_
_entity_poly.entity_id
_entity_poly.type
_entity_poly.pdbx_seq_one_letter_code
_entity_poly.pdbx_strand_id
1 'polypeptide(L)' 'MIRSLFIAFVIIVGLMIFWVMIQSWWRNTFHEYTSDDDVLAGRSSCTNCGCTTACKKNKEKLIRE' A
#
# COMPACT_ATOMS: atom_id res chain seq x y z
N MET A 1 -35.94 -11.27 -20.01
CA MET A 1 -35.30 -10.08 -19.41
C MET A 1 -34.60 -10.40 -18.09
N ILE A 2 -35.28 -10.98 -17.08
CA ILE A 2 -34.64 -11.28 -15.77
C ILE A 2 -33.41 -12.21 -15.85
N ARG A 3 -33.43 -13.20 -16.76
CA ARG A 3 -32.34 -14.18 -16.92
C ARG A 3 -31.02 -13.52 -17.33
N SER A 4 -31.04 -12.56 -18.25
CA SER A 4 -29.82 -11.88 -18.70
C SER A 4 -29.26 -10.96 -17.63
N LEU A 5 -30.12 -10.30 -16.84
CA LEU A 5 -29.71 -9.49 -15.70
C LEU A 5 -29.03 -10.33 -14.62
N PHE A 6 -29.58 -11.51 -14.33
CA PHE A 6 -28.99 -12.44 -13.36
C PHE A 6 -27.62 -12.95 -13.80
N ILE A 7 -27.47 -13.30 -15.08
CA ILE A 7 -26.18 -13.74 -15.64
C ILE A 7 -25.13 -12.63 -15.54
N ALA A 8 -25.49 -11.40 -15.93
CA ALA A 8 -24.58 -10.26 -15.82
C ALA A 8 -24.15 -9.99 -14.37
N PHE A 9 -25.08 -10.07 -13.42
CA PHE A 9 -24.78 -9.93 -12.00
C PHE A 9 -23.78 -10.97 -11.50
N VAL A 10 -24.04 -12.26 -11.80
CA VAL A 10 -23.15 -13.36 -11.39
C VAL A 10 -21.76 -13.20 -12.00
N ILE A 11 -21.65 -12.77 -13.26
CA ILE A 11 -20.36 -12.54 -13.92
C ILE A 11 -19.58 -11.44 -13.22
N ILE A 12 -20.21 -10.29 -12.94
CA ILE A 12 -19.54 -9.16 -12.29
C ILE A 12 -19.07 -9.55 -10.88
N VAL A 13 -19.94 -10.19 -10.10
CA VAL A 13 -19.58 -10.66 -8.75
C VAL A 13 -18.44 -11.68 -8.82
N GLY A 14 -18.49 -12.62 -9.77
CA GLY A 14 -17.42 -13.60 -10.00
C GLY A 14 -16.09 -12.94 -10.33
N LEU A 15 -16.08 -11.92 -11.20
CA LEU A 15 -14.88 -11.16 -11.53
C LEU A 15 -14.30 -10.42 -10.31
N MET A 16 -15.15 -9.84 -9.46
CA MET A 16 -14.70 -9.16 -8.23
C MET A 16 -14.04 -10.14 -7.26
N ILE A 17 -14.65 -11.31 -7.05
CA ILE A 17 -14.08 -12.36 -6.18
C ILE A 17 -12.74 -12.84 -6.74
N PHE A 18 -12.70 -13.12 -8.05
CA PHE A 18 -11.47 -13.55 -8.72
C PHE A 18 -10.36 -12.50 -8.61
N TRP A 19 -10.68 -11.22 -8.74
CA TRP A 19 -9.73 -10.13 -8.57
C TRP A 19 -9.18 -10.04 -7.15
N VAL A 20 -10.02 -10.19 -6.13
CA VAL A 20 -9.59 -10.24 -4.73
C VAL A 20 -8.65 -11.42 -4.47
N MET A 21 -8.91 -12.59 -5.06
CA MET A 21 -8.01 -13.74 -4.96
C MET A 21 -6.63 -13.44 -5.55
N ILE A 22 -6.59 -12.83 -6.75
CA ILE A 22 -5.33 -12.41 -7.38
C ILE A 22 -4.60 -11.43 -6.45
N GLN A 23 -5.28 -10.41 -5.92
CA GLN A 23 -4.66 -9.45 -5.01
C GLN A 23 -4.09 -10.13 -3.75
N SER A 24 -4.81 -11.10 -3.20
CA SER A 24 -4.34 -11.85 -2.02
C SER A 24 -3.11 -12.68 -2.35
N TRP A 25 -3.08 -13.34 -3.51
CA TRP A 25 -1.91 -14.08 -3.97
C TRP A 25 -0.72 -13.16 -4.21
N TRP A 26 -0.97 -12.02 -4.84
CA TRP A 26 0.06 -11.02 -5.09
C TRP A 26 0.64 -10.49 -3.77
N ARG A 27 -0.21 -10.17 -2.79
CA ARG A 27 0.24 -9.78 -1.44
C ARG A 27 1.11 -10.85 -0.78
N ASN A 28 0.75 -12.12 -0.94
CA ASN A 28 1.51 -13.22 -0.36
C ASN A 28 2.85 -13.46 -1.08
N THR A 29 2.87 -13.38 -2.41
CA THR A 29 4.09 -13.53 -3.22
C THR A 29 5.06 -12.37 -3.04
N PHE A 30 4.56 -11.14 -2.91
CA PHE A 30 5.38 -9.93 -2.76
C PHE A 30 5.46 -9.44 -1.30
N HIS A 31 5.09 -10.27 -0.33
CA HIS A 31 5.08 -9.89 1.09
C HIS A 31 6.47 -9.46 1.58
N GLU A 32 7.53 -10.06 1.02
CA GLU A 32 8.93 -9.71 1.31
C GLU A 32 9.27 -8.25 0.94
N TYR A 33 8.57 -7.65 -0.03
CA TYR A 33 8.79 -6.26 -0.48
C TYR A 33 7.90 -5.24 0.22
N THR A 34 6.92 -5.67 1.03
CA THR A 34 6.10 -4.77 1.84
C THR A 34 6.73 -4.42 3.20
N SER A 35 7.91 -4.98 3.50
CA SER A 35 8.74 -4.56 4.65
C SER A 35 9.69 -3.41 4.31
N ASP A 36 9.76 -2.99 3.05
CA ASP A 36 10.45 -1.75 2.70
C ASP A 36 9.49 -0.59 2.94
N ASP A 37 9.96 0.37 3.76
CA ASP A 37 9.36 1.69 3.94
C ASP A 37 8.81 2.15 2.58
N ASP A 38 7.48 2.36 2.52
CA ASP A 38 6.78 2.84 1.33
C ASP A 38 7.63 3.91 0.64
N VAL A 39 7.69 3.94 -0.70
CA VAL A 39 8.42 5.02 -1.42
C VAL A 39 7.92 6.42 -1.02
N LEU A 40 6.77 6.50 -0.34
CA LEU A 40 6.19 7.68 0.29
C LEU A 40 6.43 7.81 1.83
N ALA A 41 6.95 6.79 2.51
CA ALA A 41 7.20 6.77 3.96
C ALA A 41 8.21 7.84 4.43
N GLY A 42 9.05 8.34 3.54
CA GLY A 42 9.96 9.45 3.83
C GLY A 42 9.33 10.85 3.83
N ARG A 43 8.04 10.99 3.48
CA ARG A 43 7.42 12.30 3.23
C ARG A 43 6.45 12.79 4.31
N SER A 44 6.09 11.95 5.28
CA SER A 44 5.14 12.31 6.34
C SER A 44 5.75 13.05 7.55
N SER A 45 7.08 13.01 7.72
CA SER A 45 7.73 13.57 8.93
C SER A 45 8.11 15.06 8.83
N CYS A 46 8.03 15.67 7.64
CA CYS A 46 8.22 17.13 7.51
C CYS A 46 6.87 17.86 7.56
N THR A 47 6.19 17.76 8.69
CA THR A 47 5.06 18.66 8.97
C THR A 47 5.63 20.00 9.43
N ASN A 48 5.61 20.99 8.53
CA ASN A 48 5.70 22.41 8.86
C ASN A 48 7.00 22.91 9.53
N CYS A 49 8.16 22.33 9.24
CA CYS A 49 9.42 22.98 9.58
C CYS A 49 9.73 23.99 8.47
N GLY A 50 9.55 25.28 8.75
CA GLY A 50 9.90 26.42 7.87
C GLY A 50 11.40 26.56 7.61
N CYS A 51 12.09 25.45 7.36
CA CYS A 51 13.52 25.39 7.14
C CYS A 51 13.81 25.50 5.65
N THR A 52 14.27 26.68 5.24
CA THR A 52 14.86 26.96 3.91
C THR A 52 16.27 26.36 3.75
N THR A 53 16.66 25.38 4.56
CA THR A 53 17.98 24.73 4.53
C THR A 53 17.84 23.23 4.72
N ALA A 54 18.59 22.46 3.92
CA ALA A 54 18.54 21.01 3.88
C ALA A 54 18.83 20.37 5.25
N CYS A 55 17.91 19.50 5.70
CA CYS A 55 18.04 18.78 6.96
C CYS A 55 19.16 17.73 6.88
N LYS A 56 20.32 17.99 7.49
CA LYS A 56 21.37 16.98 7.67
C LYS A 56 20.96 16.03 8.81
N LYS A 57 20.63 14.78 8.49
CA LYS A 57 20.46 13.70 9.48
C LYS A 57 21.80 13.48 10.21
N ASN A 58 21.88 13.90 11.47
CA ASN A 58 23.01 13.55 12.33
C ASN A 58 22.72 12.16 12.91
N LYS A 59 23.43 11.13 12.41
CA LYS A 59 23.27 9.72 12.83
C LYS A 59 24.00 9.45 14.16
N GLU A 60 23.70 10.19 15.22
CA GLU A 60 24.43 9.99 16.47
C GLU A 60 23.55 10.21 17.71
N LYS A 61 22.77 9.16 18.04
CA LYS A 61 22.51 8.64 19.40
C LYS A 61 21.22 7.80 19.38
N LEU A 62 21.39 6.50 19.17
CA LEU A 62 20.40 5.47 19.50
C LEU A 62 21.13 4.28 20.13
N ILE A 63 21.89 4.57 21.19
CA ILE A 63 22.33 3.57 22.16
C ILE A 63 21.94 4.10 23.54
N ARG A 64 20.96 3.42 24.14
CA ARG A 64 20.66 3.34 25.58
C ARG A 64 19.81 4.48 26.15
N GLU A 65 18.51 4.19 26.33
CA GLU A 65 17.88 4.08 27.66
C GLU A 65 16.93 2.86 27.65
#